data_AF-A0A087SF92-F1
#
_entry.id   AF-A0A087SF92-F1
#
_cell.length_a   1.000
_cell.length_b   1.000
_cell.length_c   1.000
_cell.angle_alpha   90.00
_cell.angle_beta   90.00
_cell.angle_gamma   90.00
#
_symmetry.space_group_name_H-M   'P 1'
#
loop_
_entity.id
_entity.type
_entity.pdbx_description
1 polymer ?
#
loop_
_entity_poly.entity_id
_entity_poly.type
_entity_poly.pdbx_seq_one_letter_code
_entity_poly.pdbx_strand_id
1 'polypeptide(L)'
;MRTYARAASLVLALAVAACLLQRVEAHGYLAVPLSRNALHNTDYCKQCLNAGGPSACSAGGSLEWPAGRHGMCGDPYTGERKHEYGGVSATGTITGTYTEGQVVNMTIVITAAHKGRFMFRVCVIQDPTSERAELTDECLNQHILMQADVAGAQNAGSPYWYDRGVGSWDMAYQLPQGLTCDGVNTRCVMQWWYLTGNSCEPPNTDPKYASPQLTKCGTNGAYPEEVRLGKLSPPPTKKSPSPSTKKSPPPAACAAKDATCGCSGGKTGLFADIAGGCEGFFNCGASGAYYMVCPATTLFNPATKNCDWPSAVTCKA
;
A
#
# COMPACT_ATOMS: atom_id res chain seq x y z
N MET A 1 4.33 -20.93 -49.27
CA MET A 1 4.45 -19.45 -49.27
C MET A 1 3.31 -18.78 -48.50
N ARG A 2 2.05 -18.73 -49.01
CA ARG A 2 0.92 -17.99 -48.37
C ARG A 2 0.68 -18.27 -46.87
N THR A 3 1.00 -19.46 -46.38
CA THR A 3 0.92 -19.84 -44.96
C THR A 3 1.90 -19.08 -44.06
N TYR A 4 3.16 -18.92 -44.48
CA TYR A 4 4.21 -18.28 -43.68
C TYR A 4 3.95 -16.78 -43.46
N ALA A 5 3.40 -16.09 -44.47
CA ALA A 5 3.04 -14.68 -44.34
C ALA A 5 2.00 -14.44 -43.22
N ARG A 6 0.98 -15.31 -43.11
CA ARG A 6 -0.04 -15.23 -42.05
C ARG A 6 0.55 -15.49 -40.66
N ALA A 7 1.49 -16.43 -40.55
CA ALA A 7 2.18 -16.69 -39.28
C ALA A 7 3.01 -15.48 -38.82
N ALA A 8 3.77 -14.86 -39.73
CA ALA A 8 4.58 -13.69 -39.43
C ALA A 8 3.73 -12.50 -38.93
N SER A 9 2.60 -12.20 -39.59
CA SER A 9 1.68 -11.14 -39.14
C SER A 9 1.07 -11.43 -37.77
N LEU A 10 0.74 -12.69 -37.46
CA LEU A 10 0.17 -13.07 -36.16
C LEU A 10 1.20 -12.94 -35.02
N VAL A 11 2.45 -13.36 -35.26
CA VAL A 11 3.55 -13.21 -34.30
C VAL A 11 3.86 -11.75 -34.03
N LEU A 12 3.88 -10.89 -35.07
CA LEU A 12 4.10 -9.45 -34.90
C LEU A 12 2.97 -8.78 -34.11
N ALA A 13 1.71 -9.15 -34.37
CA ALA A 13 0.57 -8.65 -33.60
C ALA A 13 0.62 -9.08 -32.11
N LEU A 14 1.02 -10.32 -31.83
CA LEU A 14 1.21 -10.82 -30.46
C LEU A 14 2.38 -10.12 -29.74
N ALA A 15 3.48 -9.82 -30.45
CA ALA A 15 4.59 -9.07 -29.89
C ALA A 15 4.20 -7.63 -29.54
N VAL A 16 3.47 -6.93 -30.42
CA VAL A 16 2.96 -5.57 -30.14
C VAL A 16 1.95 -5.59 -28.99
N ALA A 17 1.07 -6.59 -28.91
CA ALA A 17 0.15 -6.75 -27.78
C ALA A 17 0.88 -7.02 -26.45
N ALA A 18 1.99 -7.77 -26.47
CA ALA A 18 2.81 -8.01 -25.27
C ALA A 18 3.48 -6.72 -24.76
N CYS A 19 3.82 -5.78 -25.64
CA CYS A 19 4.33 -4.45 -25.27
C CYS A 19 3.28 -3.50 -24.68
N LEU A 20 1.98 -3.84 -24.74
CA LEU A 20 0.89 -3.04 -24.14
C LEU A 20 0.55 -3.47 -22.70
N LEU A 21 1.17 -4.53 -22.18
CA LEU A 21 0.93 -5.00 -20.82
C LEU A 21 1.72 -4.15 -19.81
N GLN A 22 1.02 -3.20 -19.20
CA GLN A 22 1.47 -2.41 -18.05
C GLN A 22 2.14 -3.32 -16.99
N ARG A 23 3.33 -2.92 -16.52
CA ARG A 23 4.00 -3.55 -15.38
C ARG A 23 4.40 -2.48 -14.39
N VAL A 24 3.92 -2.69 -13.15
CA VAL A 24 4.22 -1.93 -11.94
C VAL A 24 3.88 -2.91 -10.82
N GLU A 25 4.85 -3.27 -9.96
CA GLU A 25 4.58 -4.31 -8.94
C GLU A 25 5.36 -4.05 -7.66
N ALA A 26 4.90 -3.03 -6.91
CA ALA A 26 5.05 -2.93 -5.47
C ALA A 26 3.73 -3.37 -4.78
N HIS A 27 3.67 -3.38 -3.44
CA HIS A 27 2.45 -3.73 -2.68
C HIS A 27 1.24 -2.82 -3.01
N GLY A 28 1.48 -1.62 -3.55
CA GLY A 28 0.50 -0.84 -4.31
C GLY A 28 1.15 0.28 -5.13
N TYR A 29 0.37 0.92 -6.02
CA TYR A 29 0.76 2.11 -6.78
C TYR A 29 -0.44 2.97 -7.19
N LEU A 30 -0.17 4.22 -7.58
CA LEU A 30 -1.17 5.16 -8.08
C LEU A 30 -1.25 5.06 -9.62
N ALA A 31 -2.38 4.58 -10.12
CA ALA A 31 -2.63 4.36 -11.54
C ALA A 31 -3.21 5.60 -12.24
N VAL A 32 -4.00 6.42 -11.52
CA VAL A 32 -4.59 7.67 -12.04
C VAL A 32 -4.52 8.75 -10.96
N PRO A 33 -3.82 9.89 -11.17
CA PRO A 33 -2.85 10.13 -12.25
C PRO A 33 -1.63 9.23 -12.13
N LEU A 34 -1.14 8.66 -13.23
CA LEU A 34 -0.10 7.62 -13.20
C LEU A 34 1.18 8.08 -12.48
N SER A 35 1.61 7.36 -11.45
CA SER A 35 2.80 7.71 -10.65
C SER A 35 4.12 7.42 -11.37
N ARG A 36 5.22 8.00 -10.87
CA ARG A 36 6.56 7.91 -11.49
C ARG A 36 7.09 6.48 -11.62
N ASN A 37 6.97 5.68 -10.55
CA ASN A 37 7.30 4.26 -10.56
C ASN A 37 6.40 3.45 -11.52
N ALA A 38 5.17 3.91 -11.74
CA ALA A 38 4.17 3.27 -12.59
C ALA A 38 4.34 3.60 -14.08
N LEU A 39 4.73 4.84 -14.40
CA LEU A 39 5.07 5.28 -15.75
C LEU A 39 6.32 4.59 -16.30
N HIS A 40 7.33 4.37 -15.44
CA HIS A 40 8.65 3.89 -15.87
C HIS A 40 8.98 2.43 -15.49
N ASN A 41 8.09 1.73 -14.78
CA ASN A 41 8.28 0.32 -14.36
C ASN A 41 9.62 0.07 -13.61
N THR A 42 10.04 1.04 -12.80
CA THR A 42 11.38 1.11 -12.18
C THR A 42 11.49 0.39 -10.83
N ASP A 43 10.35 0.00 -10.24
CA ASP A 43 10.23 -0.78 -9.00
C ASP A 43 9.42 -2.07 -9.20
N TYR A 44 9.77 -2.85 -10.24
CA TYR A 44 9.24 -4.21 -10.36
C TYR A 44 9.85 -5.12 -9.28
N CYS A 45 9.16 -5.27 -8.16
CA CYS A 45 9.54 -6.20 -7.09
C CYS A 45 8.32 -6.61 -6.27
N LYS A 46 7.72 -7.73 -6.69
CA LYS A 46 6.48 -8.33 -6.14
C LYS A 46 6.37 -8.43 -4.61
N GLN A 47 7.49 -8.41 -3.87
CA GLN A 47 7.53 -8.50 -2.41
C GLN A 47 8.37 -7.38 -1.76
N CYS A 48 8.73 -6.32 -2.48
CA CYS A 48 9.42 -5.17 -1.90
C CYS A 48 8.44 -4.21 -1.21
N LEU A 49 8.87 -3.70 -0.07
CA LEU A 49 8.26 -2.57 0.63
C LEU A 49 9.02 -1.32 0.15
N ASN A 50 8.34 -0.33 -0.46
CA ASN A 50 9.01 0.80 -1.12
C ASN A 50 9.93 1.57 -0.14
N ALA A 51 9.37 1.91 1.02
CA ALA A 51 10.09 2.56 2.11
C ALA A 51 11.00 1.60 2.92
N GLY A 52 11.01 0.29 2.63
CA GLY A 52 11.73 -0.74 3.39
C GLY A 52 10.99 -1.29 4.62
N GLY A 53 9.72 -0.91 4.84
CA GLY A 53 8.89 -1.43 5.93
C GLY A 53 9.14 -0.78 7.30
N PRO A 54 8.54 -1.31 8.39
CA PRO A 54 8.53 -0.66 9.70
C PRO A 54 9.92 -0.43 10.27
N SER A 55 10.84 -1.37 10.04
CA SER A 55 12.24 -1.23 10.48
C SER A 55 12.97 -0.10 9.75
N ALA A 56 12.77 0.04 8.44
CA ALA A 56 13.38 1.15 7.69
C ALA A 56 12.73 2.50 8.03
N CYS A 57 11.39 2.57 8.07
CA CYS A 57 10.66 3.79 8.44
C CYS A 57 11.01 4.29 9.84
N SER A 58 11.19 3.40 10.82
CA SER A 58 11.63 3.73 12.19
C SER A 58 13.15 3.83 12.38
N ALA A 59 13.94 3.59 11.32
CA ALA A 59 15.39 3.42 11.37
C ALA A 59 15.86 2.47 12.49
N GLY A 60 15.37 1.23 12.48
CA GLY A 60 15.69 0.20 13.47
C GLY A 60 15.06 0.46 14.85
N GLY A 61 13.95 1.19 14.91
CA GLY A 61 13.33 1.62 16.17
C GLY A 61 14.04 2.81 16.85
N SER A 62 14.95 3.51 16.16
CA SER A 62 15.65 4.69 16.70
C SER A 62 14.88 6.01 16.58
N LEU A 63 13.69 5.98 15.97
CA LEU A 63 12.81 7.13 15.82
C LEU A 63 11.57 7.01 16.71
N GLU A 64 11.18 8.13 17.33
CA GLU A 64 9.90 8.26 18.02
C GLU A 64 8.80 8.65 17.02
N TRP A 65 7.64 8.00 17.12
CA TRP A 65 6.46 8.35 16.34
C TRP A 65 6.03 9.80 16.63
N PRO A 66 5.74 10.65 15.63
CA PRO A 66 5.46 10.32 14.22
C PRO A 66 6.64 10.51 13.24
N ALA A 67 7.88 10.64 13.72
CA ALA A 67 9.02 10.76 12.81
C ALA A 67 9.17 9.51 11.95
N GLY A 68 9.63 9.65 10.70
CA GLY A 68 9.76 8.53 9.78
C GLY A 68 10.76 8.83 8.66
N ARG A 69 11.39 7.78 8.12
CA ARG A 69 12.47 7.89 7.14
C ARG A 69 12.19 7.10 5.86
N HIS A 70 11.74 7.83 4.84
CA HIS A 70 11.82 7.47 3.43
C HIS A 70 12.04 8.73 2.57
N GLY A 71 12.32 8.55 1.28
CA GLY A 71 12.41 9.60 0.28
C GLY A 71 11.04 10.19 -0.07
N MET A 72 11.04 11.37 -0.69
CA MET A 72 9.82 12.16 -0.95
C MET A 72 8.85 11.45 -1.90
N CYS A 73 9.36 10.56 -2.75
CA CYS A 73 8.57 9.79 -3.71
C CYS A 73 8.56 8.28 -3.41
N GLY A 74 8.80 7.89 -2.15
CA GLY A 74 8.75 6.49 -1.68
C GLY A 74 10.08 5.74 -1.67
N ASP A 75 11.14 6.30 -2.27
CA ASP A 75 12.49 5.72 -2.32
C ASP A 75 13.08 5.41 -0.92
N PRO A 76 14.00 4.44 -0.77
CA PRO A 76 14.67 4.17 0.50
C PRO A 76 15.47 5.37 1.04
N TYR A 77 15.44 5.58 2.37
CA TYR A 77 16.06 6.77 2.98
C TYR A 77 17.57 6.90 2.72
N THR A 78 18.33 5.80 2.83
CA THR A 78 19.78 5.75 2.53
C THR A 78 20.09 5.13 1.17
N GLY A 79 19.12 5.08 0.25
CA GLY A 79 19.25 4.46 -1.06
C GLY A 79 19.36 5.45 -2.23
N GLU A 80 19.39 4.89 -3.44
CA GLU A 80 19.13 5.62 -4.67
C GLU A 80 17.75 6.30 -4.60
N ARG A 81 17.65 7.52 -5.10
CA ARG A 81 16.38 8.27 -5.19
C ARG A 81 15.90 8.27 -6.63
N LYS A 82 15.32 7.15 -7.06
CA LYS A 82 14.87 6.95 -8.46
C LYS A 82 13.68 7.84 -8.81
N HIS A 83 12.83 8.17 -7.84
CA HIS A 83 11.53 8.81 -8.05
C HIS A 83 11.52 10.31 -7.69
N GLU A 84 12.54 10.80 -6.99
CA GLU A 84 12.84 12.23 -6.83
C GLU A 84 13.53 12.81 -8.08
N TYR A 85 13.46 14.12 -8.30
CA TYR A 85 14.10 14.79 -9.43
C TYR A 85 15.62 14.50 -9.52
N GLY A 86 16.08 14.19 -10.74
CA GLY A 86 17.42 13.65 -11.02
C GLY A 86 17.50 12.12 -10.98
N GLY A 87 16.47 11.43 -10.45
CA GLY A 87 16.30 9.98 -10.55
C GLY A 87 15.69 9.54 -11.88
N VAL A 88 15.91 8.28 -12.25
CA VAL A 88 15.50 7.68 -13.53
C VAL A 88 14.00 7.76 -13.85
N SER A 89 13.15 7.85 -12.82
CA SER A 89 11.68 7.89 -12.96
C SER A 89 11.11 9.32 -12.94
N ALA A 90 11.93 10.34 -12.66
CA ALA A 90 11.49 11.73 -12.47
C ALA A 90 11.66 12.58 -13.74
N THR A 91 11.17 12.07 -14.87
CA THR A 91 11.35 12.63 -16.22
C THR A 91 10.62 13.95 -16.49
N GLY A 92 9.86 14.50 -15.53
CA GLY A 92 9.03 15.69 -15.73
C GLY A 92 7.80 15.47 -16.63
N THR A 93 7.49 14.22 -16.98
CA THR A 93 6.30 13.85 -17.78
C THR A 93 5.02 14.15 -17.00
N ILE A 94 4.11 14.94 -17.59
CA ILE A 94 2.80 15.23 -17.00
C ILE A 94 1.86 14.03 -17.23
N THR A 95 1.35 13.45 -16.14
CA THR A 95 0.48 12.25 -16.18
C THR A 95 -0.99 12.52 -15.83
N GLY A 96 -1.36 13.80 -15.66
CA GLY A 96 -2.73 14.26 -15.50
C GLY A 96 -2.82 15.79 -15.58
N THR A 97 -3.92 16.28 -16.13
CA THR A 97 -4.22 17.72 -16.24
C THR A 97 -5.63 17.95 -15.68
N TYR A 98 -5.77 18.95 -14.82
CA TYR A 98 -6.99 19.20 -14.04
C TYR A 98 -7.28 20.69 -13.94
N THR A 99 -8.53 21.04 -13.64
CA THR A 99 -8.93 22.41 -13.28
C THR A 99 -8.83 22.59 -11.76
N GLU A 100 -8.47 23.80 -11.29
CA GLU A 100 -8.60 24.16 -9.87
C GLU A 100 -10.05 23.95 -9.39
N GLY A 101 -10.23 23.56 -8.13
CA GLY A 101 -11.57 23.26 -7.59
C GLY A 101 -12.28 22.03 -8.21
N GLN A 102 -11.64 21.29 -9.11
CA GLN A 102 -12.24 20.07 -9.71
C GLN A 102 -12.33 18.92 -8.69
N VAL A 103 -13.44 18.16 -8.75
CA VAL A 103 -13.50 16.81 -8.17
C VAL A 103 -12.81 15.83 -9.12
N VAL A 104 -11.74 15.21 -8.67
CA VAL A 104 -10.91 14.29 -9.44
C VAL A 104 -10.99 12.87 -8.89
N ASN A 105 -10.99 11.86 -9.77
CA ASN A 105 -10.92 10.47 -9.35
C ASN A 105 -9.45 10.03 -9.25
N MET A 106 -9.07 9.49 -8.09
CA MET A 106 -7.79 8.83 -7.86
C MET A 106 -7.99 7.32 -7.93
N THR A 107 -7.20 6.63 -8.75
CA THR A 107 -7.24 5.16 -8.85
C THR A 107 -5.99 4.57 -8.23
N ILE A 108 -6.12 3.87 -7.11
CA ILE A 108 -5.03 3.11 -6.48
C ILE A 108 -5.16 1.63 -6.83
N VAL A 109 -4.08 1.01 -7.30
CA VAL A 109 -3.97 -0.45 -7.41
C VAL A 109 -3.23 -0.95 -6.17
N ILE A 110 -3.88 -1.81 -5.38
CA ILE A 110 -3.27 -2.53 -4.26
C ILE A 110 -3.09 -4.00 -4.67
N THR A 111 -1.85 -4.48 -4.65
CA THR A 111 -1.50 -5.89 -4.92
C THR A 111 -1.45 -6.74 -3.65
N ALA A 112 -1.28 -6.11 -2.48
CA ALA A 112 -1.30 -6.73 -1.16
C ALA A 112 -1.87 -5.77 -0.10
N ALA A 113 -2.81 -6.23 0.72
CA ALA A 113 -3.73 -5.36 1.46
C ALA A 113 -3.33 -5.14 2.93
N HIS A 114 -2.75 -3.97 3.25
CA HIS A 114 -2.22 -3.64 4.58
C HIS A 114 -3.17 -2.81 5.45
N LYS A 115 -4.43 -2.61 5.02
CA LYS A 115 -5.43 -1.70 5.62
C LYS A 115 -4.89 -0.26 5.86
N GLY A 116 -5.61 0.58 6.59
CA GLY A 116 -5.13 1.90 7.02
C GLY A 116 -5.81 3.04 6.28
N ARG A 117 -5.08 4.11 5.92
CA ARG A 117 -5.65 5.28 5.23
C ARG A 117 -4.81 5.81 4.07
N PHE A 118 -5.49 6.27 3.03
CA PHE A 118 -4.91 6.99 1.91
C PHE A 118 -5.18 8.50 2.07
N MET A 119 -4.17 9.29 1.74
CA MET A 119 -4.25 10.74 1.56
C MET A 119 -3.52 11.10 0.27
N PHE A 120 -3.88 12.23 -0.32
CA PHE A 120 -3.12 12.81 -1.43
C PHE A 120 -2.61 14.18 -1.02
N ARG A 121 -1.39 14.51 -1.40
CA ARG A 121 -0.74 15.78 -1.08
C ARG A 121 -0.18 16.39 -2.35
N VAL A 122 -0.28 17.71 -2.50
CA VAL A 122 0.24 18.43 -3.68
C VAL A 122 1.23 19.50 -3.26
N CYS A 123 2.36 19.57 -3.94
CA CYS A 123 3.36 20.63 -3.82
C CYS A 123 3.46 21.38 -5.15
N VAL A 124 3.47 22.71 -5.14
CA VAL A 124 3.70 23.54 -6.34
C VAL A 124 5.16 23.92 -6.41
N ILE A 125 5.87 23.28 -7.34
CA ILE A 125 7.26 23.56 -7.69
C ILE A 125 7.30 24.80 -8.58
N GLN A 126 8.06 25.81 -8.15
CA GLN A 126 8.23 27.11 -8.79
C GLN A 126 9.30 27.06 -9.89
N ASP A 127 10.38 26.29 -9.70
CA ASP A 127 11.36 25.98 -10.74
C ASP A 127 11.43 24.45 -10.96
N PRO A 128 10.98 23.93 -12.12
CA PRO A 128 11.04 22.52 -12.48
C PRO A 128 12.42 21.87 -12.38
N THR A 129 13.52 22.65 -12.39
CA THR A 129 14.89 22.16 -12.20
C THR A 129 15.33 22.13 -10.73
N SER A 130 14.63 22.86 -9.85
CA SER A 130 14.84 22.90 -8.40
C SER A 130 13.89 21.96 -7.63
N GLU A 131 13.08 21.14 -8.31
CA GLU A 131 12.09 20.23 -7.70
C GLU A 131 12.63 19.46 -6.48
N ARG A 132 13.87 18.95 -6.54
CA ARG A 132 14.46 18.18 -5.42
C ARG A 132 14.65 18.97 -4.13
N ALA A 133 14.79 20.30 -4.22
CA ALA A 133 14.90 21.19 -3.07
C ALA A 133 13.53 21.69 -2.59
N GLU A 134 12.58 21.90 -3.51
CA GLU A 134 11.25 22.44 -3.22
C GLU A 134 10.27 21.36 -2.70
N LEU A 135 10.36 20.13 -3.22
CA LEU A 135 9.49 19.01 -2.86
C LEU A 135 9.77 18.53 -1.43
N THR A 136 9.10 19.17 -0.48
CA THR A 136 9.25 19.00 0.97
C THR A 136 7.95 18.53 1.61
N ASP A 137 8.00 18.02 2.85
CA ASP A 137 6.75 17.74 3.58
C ASP A 137 6.02 19.06 3.90
N GLU A 138 6.78 20.12 4.13
CA GLU A 138 6.33 21.49 4.35
C GLU A 138 5.52 22.01 3.15
N CYS A 139 5.99 21.79 1.93
CA CYS A 139 5.26 22.12 0.70
C CYS A 139 4.03 21.19 0.49
N LEU A 140 4.21 19.86 0.58
CA LEU A 140 3.13 18.88 0.40
C LEU A 140 1.98 19.07 1.42
N ASN A 141 2.28 19.52 2.63
CA ASN A 141 1.27 19.77 3.67
C ASN A 141 0.49 21.09 3.47
N GLN A 142 0.86 21.95 2.51
CA GLN A 142 0.04 23.11 2.14
C GLN A 142 -1.27 22.70 1.45
N HIS A 143 -1.24 21.60 0.69
CA HIS A 143 -2.39 21.11 -0.09
C HIS A 143 -2.63 19.62 0.13
N ILE A 144 -3.09 19.28 1.34
CA ILE A 144 -3.61 17.95 1.66
C ILE A 144 -5.03 17.82 1.09
N LEU A 145 -5.23 16.89 0.15
CA LEU A 145 -6.53 16.62 -0.47
C LEU A 145 -7.37 15.69 0.41
N MET A 146 -8.67 15.93 0.43
CA MET A 146 -9.67 15.13 1.15
C MET A 146 -10.72 14.57 0.17
N GLN A 147 -11.46 13.54 0.61
CA GLN A 147 -12.58 13.00 -0.17
C GLN A 147 -13.59 14.11 -0.51
N ALA A 148 -14.03 14.14 -1.76
CA ALA A 148 -15.07 15.05 -2.22
C ALA A 148 -16.45 14.69 -1.65
N ASP A 149 -17.35 15.68 -1.56
CA ASP A 149 -18.74 15.46 -1.16
C ASP A 149 -19.57 14.97 -2.35
N VAL A 150 -19.48 13.66 -2.62
CA VAL A 150 -20.15 12.99 -3.74
C VAL A 150 -20.72 11.64 -3.33
N ALA A 151 -21.73 11.18 -4.07
CA ALA A 151 -22.33 9.87 -3.86
C ALA A 151 -21.27 8.75 -3.93
N GLY A 152 -21.19 7.93 -2.88
CA GLY A 152 -20.21 6.83 -2.77
C GLY A 152 -18.91 7.19 -2.04
N ALA A 153 -18.67 8.46 -1.70
CA ALA A 153 -17.60 8.83 -0.76
C ALA A 153 -17.84 8.17 0.60
N GLN A 154 -16.77 7.80 1.32
CA GLN A 154 -16.91 7.16 2.63
C GLN A 154 -17.29 8.16 3.72
N ASN A 155 -16.69 9.35 3.65
CA ASN A 155 -16.89 10.47 4.55
C ASN A 155 -16.26 11.71 3.89
N ALA A 156 -17.09 12.68 3.47
CA ALA A 156 -16.62 13.88 2.81
C ALA A 156 -15.68 14.69 3.72
N GLY A 157 -14.63 15.30 3.17
CA GLY A 157 -13.69 16.12 3.93
C GLY A 157 -12.73 15.34 4.84
N SER A 158 -12.66 14.00 4.78
CA SER A 158 -11.64 13.21 5.48
C SER A 158 -10.73 12.41 4.53
N PRO A 159 -9.57 11.92 5.03
CA PRO A 159 -8.82 10.83 4.41
C PRO A 159 -9.72 9.62 4.11
N TYR A 160 -9.36 8.85 3.08
CA TYR A 160 -10.06 7.62 2.73
C TYR A 160 -9.52 6.45 3.57
N TRP A 161 -10.41 5.68 4.19
CA TRP A 161 -10.02 4.47 4.92
C TRP A 161 -10.05 3.26 4.01
N TYR A 162 -8.98 2.48 4.04
CA TYR A 162 -8.81 1.33 3.18
C TYR A 162 -8.87 0.03 4.01
N ASP A 163 -9.83 -0.83 3.66
CA ASP A 163 -10.10 -2.12 4.29
C ASP A 163 -10.45 -3.24 3.28
N ARG A 164 -10.51 -2.91 1.98
CA ARG A 164 -11.30 -3.65 0.97
C ARG A 164 -10.57 -4.81 0.27
N GLY A 165 -9.29 -5.04 0.59
CA GLY A 165 -8.50 -6.11 -0.02
C GLY A 165 -7.84 -5.74 -1.35
N VAL A 166 -7.17 -6.72 -1.96
CA VAL A 166 -6.42 -6.57 -3.22
C VAL A 166 -7.36 -6.18 -4.36
N GLY A 167 -6.98 -5.21 -5.19
CA GLY A 167 -7.81 -4.70 -6.28
C GLY A 167 -7.43 -3.30 -6.76
N SER A 168 -8.21 -2.78 -7.70
CA SER A 168 -8.17 -1.38 -8.14
C SER A 168 -9.29 -0.60 -7.42
N TRP A 169 -8.96 0.56 -6.86
CA TRP A 169 -9.83 1.32 -5.97
C TRP A 169 -9.92 2.78 -6.40
N ASP A 170 -11.10 3.13 -6.91
CA ASP A 170 -11.47 4.47 -7.34
C ASP A 170 -12.02 5.31 -6.17
N MET A 171 -11.60 6.58 -6.11
CA MET A 171 -11.84 7.48 -4.98
C MET A 171 -11.92 8.93 -5.46
N ALA A 172 -13.05 9.60 -5.22
CA ALA A 172 -13.21 11.01 -5.55
C ALA A 172 -12.56 11.92 -4.48
N TYR A 173 -11.64 12.78 -4.90
CA TYR A 173 -10.97 13.78 -4.08
C TYR A 173 -11.22 15.19 -4.61
N GLN A 174 -11.28 16.17 -3.71
CA GLN A 174 -11.50 17.58 -4.03
C GLN A 174 -10.15 18.28 -4.22
N LEU A 175 -9.89 18.87 -5.39
CA LEU A 175 -8.76 19.80 -5.56
C LEU A 175 -9.08 21.15 -4.91
N PRO A 176 -8.09 21.88 -4.35
CA PRO A 176 -8.30 23.23 -3.84
C PRO A 176 -8.59 24.21 -4.97
N GLN A 177 -9.33 25.27 -4.64
CA GLN A 177 -9.43 26.47 -5.47
C GLN A 177 -8.19 27.36 -5.22
N GLY A 178 -7.69 28.04 -6.25
CA GLY A 178 -6.43 28.79 -6.25
C GLY A 178 -5.18 27.94 -6.51
N LEU A 179 -5.28 26.60 -6.49
CA LEU A 179 -4.13 25.71 -6.73
C LEU A 179 -3.89 25.57 -8.25
N THR A 180 -2.85 26.22 -8.74
CA THR A 180 -2.52 26.26 -10.18
C THR A 180 -1.04 25.98 -10.43
N CYS A 181 -0.77 25.38 -11.59
CA CYS A 181 0.55 25.10 -12.15
C CYS A 181 0.37 24.82 -13.65
N ASP A 182 1.31 25.25 -14.49
CA ASP A 182 1.19 25.15 -15.95
C ASP A 182 1.86 23.89 -16.56
N GLY A 183 2.67 23.18 -15.77
CA GLY A 183 3.46 22.02 -16.20
C GLY A 183 4.76 22.37 -16.93
N VAL A 184 4.97 23.65 -17.26
CA VAL A 184 6.05 24.15 -18.12
C VAL A 184 7.01 25.03 -17.34
N ASN A 185 6.55 26.15 -16.80
CA ASN A 185 7.33 27.04 -15.93
C ASN A 185 7.22 26.63 -14.46
N THR A 186 6.15 25.90 -14.09
CA THR A 186 5.81 25.45 -12.73
C THR A 186 5.27 24.02 -12.80
N ARG A 187 5.34 23.24 -11.72
CA ARG A 187 4.82 21.86 -11.69
C ARG A 187 4.11 21.53 -10.39
N CYS A 188 2.91 20.97 -10.47
CA CYS A 188 2.30 20.30 -9.33
C CYS A 188 2.87 18.88 -9.21
N VAL A 189 3.55 18.57 -8.12
CA VAL A 189 3.91 17.18 -7.76
C VAL A 189 2.87 16.66 -6.79
N MET A 190 2.10 15.66 -7.22
CA MET A 190 1.15 14.94 -6.38
C MET A 190 1.82 13.70 -5.76
N GLN A 191 1.69 13.55 -4.45
CA GLN A 191 2.11 12.37 -3.70
C GLN A 191 0.88 11.61 -3.21
N TRP A 192 0.77 10.33 -3.57
CA TRP A 192 -0.04 9.37 -2.83
C TRP A 192 0.67 9.06 -1.51
N TRP A 193 -0.02 9.26 -0.39
CA TRP A 193 0.50 8.98 0.93
C TRP A 193 -0.34 7.87 1.57
N TYR A 194 0.28 6.71 1.76
CA TYR A 194 -0.33 5.55 2.41
C TYR A 194 0.21 5.42 3.82
N LEU A 195 -0.69 5.37 4.80
CA LEU A 195 -0.39 4.94 6.17
C LEU A 195 -1.03 3.58 6.39
N THR A 196 -0.21 2.53 6.45
CA THR A 196 -0.70 1.16 6.64
C THR A 196 -1.28 0.95 8.04
N GLY A 197 -2.16 -0.04 8.17
CA GLY A 197 -2.91 -0.35 9.39
C GLY A 197 -2.83 -1.82 9.81
N ASN A 198 -1.71 -2.49 9.51
CA ASN A 198 -1.46 -3.90 9.78
C ASN A 198 -0.33 -4.15 10.79
N SER A 199 0.69 -3.30 10.88
CA SER A 199 1.80 -3.43 11.85
C SER A 199 1.54 -2.72 13.18
N CYS A 200 0.76 -1.64 13.16
CA CYS A 200 0.28 -0.92 14.35
C CYS A 200 -1.05 -0.22 14.05
N GLU A 201 -1.79 0.20 15.07
CA GLU A 201 -2.99 1.03 14.92
C GLU A 201 -2.59 2.53 14.81
N PRO A 202 -2.87 3.21 13.69
CA PRO A 202 -2.55 4.63 13.55
C PRO A 202 -3.35 5.54 14.50
N PRO A 203 -2.79 6.73 14.87
CA PRO A 203 -3.56 7.72 15.61
C PRO A 203 -4.75 8.23 14.79
N ASN A 204 -5.86 8.44 15.49
CA ASN A 204 -7.17 8.80 14.92
C ASN A 204 -7.71 7.77 13.92
N THR A 205 -7.47 6.48 14.15
CA THR A 205 -8.18 5.40 13.45
C THR A 205 -9.64 5.39 13.87
N ASP A 206 -10.54 5.42 12.87
CA ASP A 206 -11.98 5.31 13.09
C ASP A 206 -12.31 3.90 13.63
N PRO A 207 -13.13 3.76 14.70
CA PRO A 207 -13.48 2.46 15.29
C PRO A 207 -14.03 1.40 14.33
N LYS A 208 -14.56 1.79 13.16
CA LYS A 208 -14.98 0.86 12.10
C LYS A 208 -13.81 0.11 11.46
N TYR A 209 -12.67 0.78 11.30
CA TYR A 209 -11.46 0.25 10.63
C TYR A 209 -10.33 -0.08 11.61
N ALA A 210 -10.52 0.24 12.90
CA ALA A 210 -9.66 -0.13 14.01
C ALA A 210 -9.39 -1.64 14.09
N SER A 211 -8.21 -1.98 14.59
CA SER A 211 -7.77 -3.37 14.74
C SER A 211 -7.43 -3.61 16.22
N PRO A 212 -8.37 -4.13 17.04
CA PRO A 212 -8.19 -4.21 18.50
C PRO A 212 -7.09 -5.18 18.96
N GLN A 213 -6.46 -5.91 18.03
CA GLN A 213 -5.28 -6.73 18.25
C GLN A 213 -3.95 -5.98 18.03
N LEU A 214 -3.97 -4.78 17.42
CA LEU A 214 -2.76 -4.01 17.14
C LEU A 214 -2.44 -3.00 18.24
N THR A 215 -1.17 -2.99 18.63
CA THR A 215 -0.57 -1.92 19.43
C THR A 215 -0.64 -0.60 18.68
N LYS A 216 -0.95 0.50 19.37
CA LYS A 216 -0.97 1.85 18.77
C LYS A 216 0.42 2.27 18.33
N CYS A 217 0.52 2.88 17.14
CA CYS A 217 1.80 3.35 16.60
C CYS A 217 2.51 4.30 17.59
N GLY A 218 3.82 4.12 17.74
CA GLY A 218 4.66 4.76 18.77
C GLY A 218 4.73 4.01 20.10
N THR A 219 3.75 3.18 20.45
CA THR A 219 3.80 2.41 21.70
C THR A 219 4.77 1.23 21.55
N ASN A 220 5.74 1.10 22.45
CA ASN A 220 6.77 0.05 22.43
C ASN A 220 7.51 -0.09 21.08
N GLY A 221 7.72 1.02 20.36
CA GLY A 221 8.38 1.02 19.05
C GLY A 221 7.53 0.50 17.88
N ALA A 222 6.22 0.26 18.08
CA ALA A 222 5.33 -0.20 17.01
C ALA A 222 5.21 0.88 15.91
N TYR A 223 5.45 0.49 14.66
CA TYR A 223 5.51 1.39 13.49
C TYR A 223 4.73 0.82 12.30
N PRO A 224 4.14 1.66 11.43
CA PRO A 224 3.54 1.22 10.18
C PRO A 224 4.64 0.93 9.14
N GLU A 225 4.24 0.32 8.03
CA GLU A 225 5.19 -0.12 6.99
C GLU A 225 5.63 1.02 6.07
N GLU A 226 4.80 2.07 5.98
CA GLU A 226 5.09 3.32 5.30
C GLU A 226 4.70 4.49 6.23
N VAL A 227 5.67 5.35 6.56
CA VAL A 227 5.43 6.66 7.20
C VAL A 227 6.60 7.63 7.01
N ARG A 228 6.26 8.86 6.64
CA ARG A 228 7.01 10.09 6.87
C ARG A 228 6.00 11.17 7.18
N LEU A 229 6.09 11.78 8.36
CA LEU A 229 5.23 12.88 8.78
C LEU A 229 6.08 14.06 9.28
N GLY A 230 6.52 14.90 8.34
CA GLY A 230 6.70 16.31 8.65
C GLY A 230 5.42 16.84 9.30
N LYS A 231 5.59 17.50 10.46
CA LYS A 231 4.56 17.75 11.50
C LYS A 231 3.14 17.95 10.95
N LEU A 232 2.29 16.94 11.09
CA LEU A 232 0.85 17.09 10.81
C LEU A 232 0.18 17.91 11.90
N SER A 233 -0.04 19.19 11.62
CA SER A 233 -1.14 19.94 12.23
C SER A 233 -2.47 19.35 11.71
N PRO A 234 -3.37 18.85 12.57
CA PRO A 234 -4.63 18.26 12.11
C PRO A 234 -5.60 19.34 11.58
N PRO A 235 -6.38 19.05 10.53
CA PRO A 235 -7.54 19.87 10.16
C PRO A 235 -8.56 19.96 11.32
N PRO A 236 -9.30 21.07 11.46
CA PRO A 236 -10.28 21.24 12.54
C PRO A 236 -11.50 20.33 12.36
N THR A 237 -11.87 19.58 13.41
CA THR A 237 -12.89 18.52 13.37
C THR A 237 -14.21 18.89 14.07
N LYS A 238 -15.32 18.27 13.63
CA LYS A 238 -16.64 18.22 14.30
C LYS A 238 -17.06 16.74 14.47
N LYS A 239 -18.00 16.40 15.38
CA LYS A 239 -18.15 15.04 15.98
C LYS A 239 -19.58 14.45 15.91
N SER A 240 -19.73 13.11 15.82
CA SER A 240 -20.86 12.27 16.35
C SER A 240 -20.62 10.73 16.22
N PRO A 241 -21.42 9.81 16.84
CA PRO A 241 -20.99 8.41 17.21
C PRO A 241 -21.87 7.18 16.76
N SER A 242 -21.42 5.91 16.95
CA SER A 242 -22.20 4.63 16.75
C SER A 242 -21.59 3.31 17.38
N PRO A 243 -22.34 2.23 17.78
CA PRO A 243 -21.78 1.01 18.46
C PRO A 243 -22.38 -0.46 18.24
N SER A 244 -21.63 -1.51 18.66
CA SER A 244 -22.06 -2.84 19.26
C SER A 244 -22.09 -4.20 18.46
N THR A 245 -22.05 -5.36 19.17
CA THR A 245 -21.38 -6.66 18.76
C THR A 245 -21.85 -8.00 19.43
N LYS A 246 -21.35 -9.20 18.99
CA LYS A 246 -20.87 -10.38 19.82
C LYS A 246 -20.22 -11.60 19.05
N LYS A 247 -20.17 -12.86 19.59
CA LYS A 247 -19.05 -13.86 19.42
C LYS A 247 -19.43 -15.39 19.44
N SER A 248 -18.48 -16.33 19.15
CA SER A 248 -18.63 -17.80 18.88
C SER A 248 -17.63 -18.80 19.58
N PRO A 249 -17.73 -20.16 19.45
CA PRO A 249 -17.03 -21.19 20.29
C PRO A 249 -16.10 -22.26 19.53
N PRO A 250 -16.13 -23.64 19.64
CA PRO A 250 -14.88 -24.49 19.73
C PRO A 250 -14.73 -25.80 18.82
N PRO A 251 -13.63 -26.61 18.92
CA PRO A 251 -13.30 -27.79 18.04
C PRO A 251 -13.04 -29.20 18.72
N ALA A 252 -12.52 -30.22 17.97
CA ALA A 252 -12.01 -31.56 18.38
C ALA A 252 -10.73 -31.97 17.59
N ALA A 253 -10.16 -33.19 17.76
CA ALA A 253 -8.83 -33.62 17.26
C ALA A 253 -8.42 -33.05 15.89
N CYS A 254 -7.24 -32.40 15.84
CA CYS A 254 -6.90 -31.28 14.96
C CYS A 254 -7.40 -31.45 13.51
N ALA A 255 -8.60 -30.95 13.25
CA ALA A 255 -9.12 -30.90 11.89
C ALA A 255 -8.24 -29.98 11.03
N ALA A 256 -8.30 -30.15 9.71
CA ALA A 256 -7.86 -29.10 8.80
C ALA A 256 -8.47 -27.77 9.27
N LYS A 257 -7.65 -26.71 9.30
CA LYS A 257 -8.04 -25.35 9.67
C LYS A 257 -8.29 -25.14 11.19
N ASP A 258 -8.14 -26.16 12.06
CA ASP A 258 -8.16 -25.98 13.54
C ASP A 258 -6.81 -25.48 14.09
N ALA A 259 -6.69 -24.16 14.18
CA ALA A 259 -5.52 -23.50 14.75
C ALA A 259 -5.27 -23.84 16.22
N THR A 260 -6.33 -23.95 17.03
CA THR A 260 -6.23 -24.18 18.49
C THR A 260 -5.50 -25.49 18.78
N CYS A 261 -5.83 -26.53 18.01
CA CYS A 261 -5.17 -27.82 18.11
C CYS A 261 -3.84 -27.86 17.33
N GLY A 262 -3.76 -27.25 16.14
CA GLY A 262 -2.51 -27.15 15.36
C GLY A 262 -1.35 -26.50 16.12
N CYS A 263 -1.65 -25.47 16.91
CA CYS A 263 -0.73 -24.73 17.79
C CYS A 263 -0.55 -25.35 19.19
N SER A 264 -1.19 -26.48 19.48
CA SER A 264 -1.06 -27.15 20.79
C SER A 264 0.39 -27.58 21.09
N GLY A 265 0.70 -27.75 22.38
CA GLY A 265 2.04 -28.10 22.86
C GLY A 265 3.01 -26.92 23.00
N GLY A 266 2.52 -25.67 23.03
CA GLY A 266 3.35 -24.48 23.27
C GLY A 266 4.16 -24.00 22.05
N LYS A 267 3.77 -24.41 20.85
CA LYS A 267 4.43 -24.02 19.59
C LYS A 267 4.32 -22.51 19.36
N THR A 268 5.41 -21.90 18.88
CA THR A 268 5.46 -20.48 18.49
C THR A 268 6.07 -20.34 17.09
N GLY A 269 5.49 -19.49 16.25
CA GLY A 269 5.84 -19.32 14.83
C GLY A 269 4.78 -19.89 13.87
N LEU A 270 5.18 -20.09 12.60
CA LEU A 270 4.28 -20.53 11.53
C LEU A 270 4.49 -22.02 11.17
N PHE A 271 3.38 -22.77 11.11
CA PHE A 271 3.35 -24.23 10.93
C PHE A 271 2.32 -24.64 9.87
N ALA A 272 2.68 -25.50 8.92
CA ALA A 272 1.76 -25.95 7.88
C ALA A 272 0.58 -26.76 8.44
N ASP A 273 -0.61 -26.58 7.86
CA ASP A 273 -1.76 -27.45 8.11
C ASP A 273 -1.68 -28.70 7.24
N ILE A 274 -0.98 -29.72 7.74
CA ILE A 274 -0.80 -31.00 7.03
C ILE A 274 -2.14 -31.72 6.80
N ALA A 275 -3.09 -31.59 7.73
CA ALA A 275 -4.42 -32.19 7.59
C ALA A 275 -5.23 -31.53 6.47
N GLY A 276 -5.06 -30.22 6.29
CA GLY A 276 -5.57 -29.43 5.16
C GLY A 276 -4.66 -29.43 3.93
N GLY A 277 -3.78 -30.43 3.74
CA GLY A 277 -2.94 -30.56 2.54
C GLY A 277 -1.96 -29.41 2.31
N CYS A 278 -1.64 -28.64 3.36
CA CYS A 278 -0.90 -27.38 3.33
C CYS A 278 -1.58 -26.26 2.51
N GLU A 279 -2.88 -26.32 2.22
CA GLU A 279 -3.66 -25.18 1.70
C GLU A 279 -3.63 -23.95 2.62
N GLY A 280 -3.13 -24.10 3.84
CA GLY A 280 -2.94 -23.02 4.79
C GLY A 280 -2.01 -23.41 5.93
N PHE A 281 -1.97 -22.56 6.94
CA PHE A 281 -1.02 -22.66 8.04
C PHE A 281 -1.53 -22.05 9.34
N PHE A 282 -1.01 -22.58 10.44
CA PHE A 282 -1.23 -22.11 11.78
C PHE A 282 -0.14 -21.09 12.15
N ASN A 283 -0.55 -19.89 12.53
CA ASN A 283 0.27 -18.89 13.22
C ASN A 283 0.03 -19.04 14.73
N CYS A 284 1.08 -19.43 15.44
CA CYS A 284 1.03 -19.80 16.85
C CYS A 284 1.91 -18.88 17.69
N GLY A 285 1.43 -18.49 18.87
CA GLY A 285 2.26 -17.78 19.85
C GLY A 285 1.54 -17.58 21.18
N ALA A 286 2.23 -16.93 22.12
CA ALA A 286 1.72 -16.69 23.47
C ALA A 286 0.41 -15.86 23.53
N SER A 287 0.09 -15.12 22.46
CA SER A 287 -1.15 -14.33 22.31
C SER A 287 -2.31 -15.09 21.67
N GLY A 288 -2.09 -16.27 21.08
CA GLY A 288 -3.16 -17.06 20.45
C GLY A 288 -2.71 -17.98 19.32
N ALA A 289 -3.70 -18.58 18.67
CA ALA A 289 -3.56 -19.55 17.60
C ALA A 289 -4.52 -19.18 16.46
N TYR A 290 -4.00 -18.97 15.26
CA TYR A 290 -4.75 -18.50 14.10
C TYR A 290 -4.45 -19.33 12.86
N TYR A 291 -5.46 -19.66 12.06
CA TYR A 291 -5.27 -20.34 10.78
C TYR A 291 -5.43 -19.36 9.61
N MET A 292 -4.57 -19.45 8.62
CA MET A 292 -4.61 -18.65 7.39
C MET A 292 -4.54 -19.57 6.17
N VAL A 293 -5.46 -19.38 5.22
CA VAL A 293 -5.45 -20.04 3.90
C VAL A 293 -4.43 -19.34 3.01
N CYS A 294 -3.68 -20.10 2.23
CA CYS A 294 -2.75 -19.58 1.23
C CYS A 294 -3.50 -19.10 -0.04
N PRO A 295 -3.04 -18.00 -0.68
CA PRO A 295 -3.75 -17.40 -1.80
C PRO A 295 -3.69 -18.25 -3.08
N ALA A 296 -4.79 -18.27 -3.85
CA ALA A 296 -4.95 -19.08 -5.05
C ALA A 296 -4.64 -20.57 -4.78
N THR A 297 -3.94 -21.27 -5.68
CA THR A 297 -3.53 -22.67 -5.51
C THR A 297 -2.10 -22.79 -4.96
N THR A 298 -1.68 -21.87 -4.08
CA THR A 298 -0.39 -21.97 -3.39
C THR A 298 -0.53 -22.77 -2.10
N LEU A 299 0.54 -23.44 -1.68
CA LEU A 299 0.59 -24.19 -0.43
C LEU A 299 1.54 -23.49 0.55
N PHE A 300 1.35 -23.67 1.85
CA PHE A 300 2.27 -23.11 2.82
C PHE A 300 3.58 -23.89 2.86
N ASN A 301 4.69 -23.20 2.64
CA ASN A 301 6.02 -23.77 2.70
C ASN A 301 6.55 -23.75 4.15
N PRO A 302 6.64 -24.91 4.85
CA PRO A 302 7.06 -24.94 6.25
C PRO A 302 8.54 -24.59 6.45
N ALA A 303 9.35 -24.54 5.39
CA ALA A 303 10.76 -24.12 5.45
C ALA A 303 10.91 -22.59 5.37
N THR A 304 10.35 -21.96 4.33
CA THR A 304 10.46 -20.51 4.07
C THR A 304 9.40 -19.66 4.77
N LYS A 305 8.42 -20.29 5.43
CA LYS A 305 7.37 -19.67 6.26
C LYS A 305 6.42 -18.71 5.52
N ASN A 306 6.25 -18.93 4.22
CA ASN A 306 5.35 -18.20 3.34
C ASN A 306 4.49 -19.17 2.51
N CYS A 307 3.49 -18.63 1.81
CA CYS A 307 2.73 -19.39 0.81
C CYS A 307 3.48 -19.37 -0.53
N ASP A 308 3.64 -20.54 -1.14
CA ASP A 308 4.54 -20.78 -2.26
C ASP A 308 3.92 -21.78 -3.27
N TRP A 309 4.47 -21.88 -4.47
CA TRP A 309 3.92 -22.74 -5.51
C TRP A 309 4.02 -24.23 -5.12
N PRO A 310 3.02 -25.09 -5.43
CA PRO A 310 3.02 -26.50 -5.01
C PRO A 310 4.28 -27.28 -5.42
N SER A 311 4.92 -26.92 -6.52
CA SER A 311 6.19 -27.50 -6.99
C SER A 311 7.40 -27.21 -6.10
N ALA A 312 7.31 -26.21 -5.22
CA ALA A 312 8.34 -25.84 -4.24
C ALA A 312 8.01 -26.31 -2.80
N VAL A 313 6.81 -26.87 -2.58
CA VAL A 313 6.29 -27.20 -1.24
C VAL A 313 6.25 -28.71 -1.02
N THR A 314 7.04 -29.19 -0.06
CA THR A 314 6.92 -30.57 0.45
C THR A 314 5.93 -30.61 1.61
N CYS A 315 4.66 -30.92 1.34
CA CYS A 315 3.63 -31.06 2.36
C CYS A 315 3.56 -32.49 2.92
N LYS A 316 4.20 -32.74 4.07
CA LYS A 316 4.11 -34.00 4.84
C LYS A 316 4.23 -33.72 6.35
N ALA A 317 3.76 -34.67 7.16
CA ALA A 317 3.89 -34.68 8.62
C ALA A 317 5.32 -35.05 9.06
#